data_AF-A0A957KMD4-F1
#
_entry.id   AF-A0A957KMD4-F1
#
_cell.length_a   1.000
_cell.length_b   1.000
_cell.length_c   1.000
_cell.angle_alpha   90.00
_cell.angle_beta   90.00
_cell.angle_gamma   90.00
#
_symmetry.space_group_name_H-M   'P 1'
#
loop_
_entity.id
_entity.type
_entity.pdbx_description
1 polymer ?
#
loop_
_entity_poly.entity_id
_entity_poly.type
_entity_poly.pdbx_seq_one_letter_code
_entity_poly.pdbx_strand_id
1 'polypeptide(L)'
;MSKPPFHALQFQYPFRKYQQMILTQVEQGWDKDRQHHLVAPPGAGKTIVGLELIRRRGRPAVVFCPTTTIQQQWHEKLKLFTEDDHWLQQNSSVEARELANITILTYQILSTPGENVEFVERLAHRKWVEELVQSGQVADEAAAEARIRELETANPSAARAEISKRYRRLKRTFLEDPEFDGRQFLHPNAVDLIDRLVALDVGVVVLDECHHLLDYWAFILRELIRELRDVHVVGLTATLPDPSNQREYENYNSLLGAVDFEVPTPAVVKEGNLAPYRDLVFFCQPTRRELAYLKGIQDHFTAAVTQVAATPLFRDWLLAQFGTGRADF
;
A
#
# COMPACT_ATOMS: atom_id res chain seq x y z
N MET A 1 -1.43 4.08 38.80
CA MET A 1 -1.43 3.60 37.39
C MET A 1 -2.78 3.96 36.80
N SER A 2 -2.84 4.86 35.81
CA SER A 2 -4.09 5.15 35.10
C SER A 2 -4.57 3.87 34.42
N LYS A 3 -5.87 3.57 34.52
CA LYS A 3 -6.46 2.44 33.77
C LYS A 3 -6.15 2.64 32.28
N PRO A 4 -5.80 1.57 31.54
CA PRO A 4 -5.62 1.69 30.09
C PRO A 4 -6.92 2.21 29.47
N PRO A 5 -6.86 3.15 28.52
CA PRO A 5 -8.03 3.88 28.01
C PRO A 5 -9.10 2.94 27.42
N PHE A 6 -8.66 1.77 26.94
CA PHE A 6 -9.48 0.77 26.25
C PHE A 6 -10.46 -0.02 27.14
N HIS A 7 -10.37 0.06 28.47
CA HIS A 7 -11.32 -0.65 29.36
C HIS A 7 -12.75 -0.11 29.23
N ALA A 8 -12.92 1.13 28.75
CA ALA A 8 -14.23 1.73 28.51
C ALA A 8 -14.86 1.31 27.16
N LEU A 9 -14.06 0.77 26.24
CA LEU A 9 -14.58 0.22 24.99
C LEU A 9 -15.07 -1.21 25.24
N GLN A 10 -16.26 -1.52 24.80
CA GLN A 10 -16.82 -2.88 24.77
C GLN A 10 -17.82 -2.98 23.64
N PHE A 11 -17.63 -3.94 22.72
CA PHE A 11 -18.59 -4.16 21.65
C PHE A 11 -19.98 -4.51 22.23
N GLN A 12 -21.01 -3.74 21.85
CA GLN A 12 -22.35 -3.81 22.45
C GLN A 12 -23.25 -4.92 21.86
N TYR A 13 -22.72 -5.71 20.92
CA TYR A 13 -23.47 -6.76 20.21
C TYR A 13 -22.74 -8.10 20.30
N PRO A 14 -23.44 -9.23 20.12
CA PRO A 14 -22.76 -10.52 20.06
C PRO A 14 -21.88 -10.62 18.82
N PHE A 15 -20.65 -11.13 18.99
CA PHE A 15 -19.79 -11.49 17.86
C PHE A 15 -20.37 -12.68 17.10
N ARG A 16 -20.29 -12.63 15.77
CA ARG A 16 -20.62 -13.76 14.90
C ARG A 16 -19.61 -14.89 15.11
N LYS A 17 -20.00 -16.14 14.79
CA LYS A 17 -19.16 -17.33 15.02
C LYS A 17 -17.75 -17.20 14.43
N TYR A 18 -17.64 -16.81 13.16
CA TYR A 18 -16.33 -16.63 12.51
C TYR A 18 -15.52 -15.47 13.12
N GLN A 19 -16.18 -14.40 13.61
CA GLN A 19 -15.49 -13.31 14.31
C GLN A 19 -14.89 -13.81 15.62
N GLN A 20 -15.63 -14.62 16.39
CA GLN A 20 -15.12 -15.24 17.61
C GLN A 20 -13.94 -16.16 17.32
N MET A 21 -14.00 -16.95 16.24
CA MET A 21 -12.91 -17.82 15.81
C MET A 21 -11.64 -17.03 15.51
N ILE A 22 -11.75 -15.95 14.70
CA ILE A 22 -10.63 -15.06 14.39
C ILE A 22 -10.02 -14.50 15.68
N LEU A 23 -10.85 -13.92 16.54
CA LEU A 23 -10.40 -13.26 17.76
C LEU A 23 -9.70 -14.24 18.71
N THR A 24 -10.24 -15.46 18.86
CA THR A 24 -9.66 -16.51 19.71
C THR A 24 -8.30 -16.99 19.19
N GLN A 25 -8.19 -17.21 17.88
CA GLN A 25 -6.95 -17.67 17.26
C GLN A 25 -5.85 -16.60 17.36
N VAL A 26 -6.19 -15.35 17.07
CA VAL A 26 -5.26 -14.22 17.18
C VAL A 26 -4.76 -14.06 18.62
N GLU A 27 -5.66 -14.12 19.62
CA GLU A 27 -5.26 -14.06 21.04
C GLU A 27 -4.32 -15.19 21.47
N GLN A 28 -4.55 -16.42 21.02
CA GLN A 28 -3.69 -17.56 21.32
C GLN A 28 -2.30 -17.43 20.70
N GLY A 29 -2.19 -16.67 19.62
CA GLY A 29 -0.96 -16.46 18.86
C GLY A 29 -0.16 -15.23 19.26
N TRP A 30 -0.70 -14.29 20.05
CA TRP A 30 -0.07 -12.97 20.27
C TRP A 30 1.38 -12.97 20.75
N ASP A 31 1.77 -13.95 21.57
CA ASP A 31 3.14 -14.06 22.08
C ASP A 31 4.13 -14.64 21.06
N LYS A 32 3.61 -15.29 20.00
CA LYS A 32 4.39 -15.97 18.97
C LYS A 32 4.40 -15.21 17.65
N ASP A 33 3.23 -14.76 17.24
CA ASP A 33 2.97 -14.14 15.96
C ASP A 33 2.58 -12.68 16.19
N ARG A 34 3.35 -11.77 15.59
CA ARG A 34 3.13 -10.32 15.67
C ARG A 34 2.39 -9.77 14.45
N GLN A 35 2.12 -10.60 13.46
CA GLN A 35 1.44 -10.25 12.22
C GLN A 35 0.23 -11.15 12.08
N HIS A 36 -0.92 -10.55 11.77
CA HIS A 36 -2.18 -11.25 11.59
C HIS A 36 -2.89 -10.76 10.33
N HIS A 37 -2.98 -11.62 9.34
CA HIS A 37 -3.53 -11.32 8.04
C HIS A 37 -4.88 -12.01 7.85
N LEU A 38 -5.93 -11.18 7.82
CA LEU A 38 -7.32 -11.60 7.84
C LEU A 38 -8.02 -11.24 6.53
N VAL A 39 -8.49 -12.27 5.82
CA VAL A 39 -9.28 -12.15 4.60
C VAL A 39 -10.74 -12.46 4.93
N ALA A 40 -11.63 -11.49 4.69
CA ALA A 40 -13.06 -11.72 4.87
C ALA A 40 -13.89 -10.86 3.91
N PRO A 41 -15.03 -11.38 3.40
CA PRO A 41 -15.81 -10.70 2.39
C PRO A 41 -16.35 -9.35 2.89
N PRO A 42 -16.68 -8.42 1.97
CA PRO A 42 -17.37 -7.19 2.33
C PRO A 42 -18.64 -7.49 3.15
N GLY A 43 -18.89 -6.70 4.20
CA GLY A 43 -20.02 -6.93 5.11
C GLY A 43 -19.80 -8.00 6.20
N ALA A 44 -18.69 -8.74 6.19
CA ALA A 44 -18.36 -9.68 7.27
C ALA A 44 -18.03 -9.00 8.62
N GLY A 45 -17.82 -7.69 8.62
CA GLY A 45 -17.51 -6.94 9.84
C GLY A 45 -16.02 -6.93 10.22
N LYS A 46 -15.12 -6.89 9.22
CA LYS A 46 -13.66 -6.75 9.42
C LYS A 46 -13.29 -5.62 10.38
N THR A 47 -13.93 -4.46 10.23
CA THR A 47 -13.72 -3.31 11.12
C THR A 47 -14.04 -3.62 12.59
N ILE A 48 -15.11 -4.39 12.86
CA ILE A 48 -15.47 -4.77 14.23
C ILE A 48 -14.41 -5.68 14.81
N VAL A 49 -13.90 -6.63 14.03
CA VAL A 49 -12.79 -7.49 14.44
C VAL A 49 -11.53 -6.66 14.71
N GLY A 50 -11.16 -5.73 13.83
CA GLY A 50 -9.99 -4.87 14.02
C GLY A 50 -10.09 -3.99 15.28
N LEU A 51 -11.23 -3.35 15.52
CA LEU A 51 -11.48 -2.56 16.73
C LEU A 51 -11.44 -3.42 18.00
N GLU A 52 -11.98 -4.63 17.94
CA GLU A 52 -11.94 -5.57 19.05
C GLU A 52 -10.51 -6.07 19.34
N LEU A 53 -9.69 -6.29 18.31
CA LEU A 53 -8.27 -6.62 18.48
C LEU A 53 -7.50 -5.47 19.13
N ILE A 54 -7.74 -4.22 18.72
CA ILE A 54 -7.18 -3.02 19.36
C ILE A 54 -7.57 -3.00 20.83
N ARG A 55 -8.86 -3.17 21.14
CA ARG A 55 -9.38 -3.17 22.51
C ARG A 55 -8.73 -4.25 23.38
N ARG A 56 -8.69 -5.49 22.89
CA ARG A 56 -8.12 -6.63 23.62
C ARG A 56 -6.63 -6.44 23.88
N ARG A 57 -5.88 -5.86 22.93
CA ARG A 57 -4.46 -5.56 23.12
C ARG A 57 -4.22 -4.45 24.13
N GLY A 58 -5.13 -3.48 24.21
CA GLY A 58 -5.13 -2.46 25.25
C GLY A 58 -3.99 -1.45 25.16
N ARG A 59 -3.38 -1.29 23.97
CA ARG A 59 -2.30 -0.33 23.67
C ARG A 59 -2.74 0.64 22.57
N PRO A 60 -2.15 1.85 22.51
CA PRO A 60 -2.42 2.81 21.43
C PRO A 60 -2.33 2.16 20.05
N ALA A 61 -3.23 2.56 19.16
CA ALA A 61 -3.38 1.95 17.86
C ALA A 61 -3.46 2.99 16.75
N VAL A 62 -2.91 2.64 15.60
CA VAL A 62 -3.10 3.37 14.35
C VAL A 62 -3.77 2.48 13.31
N VAL A 63 -4.81 2.99 12.66
CA VAL A 63 -5.49 2.32 11.56
C VAL A 63 -5.18 3.09 10.28
N PHE A 64 -4.64 2.43 9.27
CA PHE A 64 -4.48 3.00 7.94
C PHE A 64 -5.55 2.45 6.99
N CYS A 65 -6.21 3.35 6.26
CA CYS A 65 -7.29 3.01 5.32
C CYS A 65 -7.09 3.72 3.97
N PRO A 66 -7.72 3.25 2.88
CA PRO A 66 -7.42 3.75 1.54
C PRO A 66 -8.04 5.11 1.21
N THR A 67 -9.12 5.51 1.89
CA THR A 67 -9.83 6.76 1.61
C THR A 67 -10.36 7.40 2.88
N THR A 68 -10.60 8.71 2.84
CA THR A 68 -11.24 9.47 3.91
C THR A 68 -12.66 8.98 4.21
N THR A 69 -13.38 8.46 3.22
CA THR A 69 -14.69 7.84 3.45
C THR A 69 -14.59 6.62 4.36
N ILE A 70 -13.62 5.73 4.11
CA ILE A 70 -13.41 4.54 4.95
C ILE A 70 -12.89 4.96 6.34
N GLN A 71 -12.02 5.97 6.41
CA GLN A 71 -11.56 6.56 7.67
C GLN A 71 -12.74 6.96 8.58
N GLN A 72 -13.72 7.68 8.01
CA GLN A 72 -14.91 8.08 8.77
C GLN A 72 -15.78 6.89 9.16
N GLN A 73 -15.94 5.89 8.29
CA GLN A 73 -16.67 4.66 8.62
C GLN A 73 -16.02 3.88 9.78
N TRP A 74 -14.69 3.86 9.86
CA TRP A 74 -13.98 3.29 11.01
C TRP A 74 -14.27 4.08 12.29
N HIS A 75 -14.19 5.41 12.22
CA HIS A 75 -14.43 6.28 13.35
C HIS A 75 -15.88 6.16 13.86
N GLU A 76 -16.86 6.15 12.96
CA GLU A 76 -18.28 5.94 13.30
C GLU A 76 -18.53 4.61 14.00
N LYS A 77 -17.83 3.53 13.61
CA LYS A 77 -17.99 2.20 14.22
C LYS A 77 -17.49 2.13 15.66
N LEU A 78 -16.67 3.07 16.13
CA LEU A 78 -16.32 3.16 17.55
C LEU A 78 -17.55 3.38 18.44
N LYS A 79 -18.61 4.00 17.92
CA LYS A 79 -19.90 4.17 18.64
C LYS A 79 -20.61 2.84 18.94
N LEU A 80 -20.23 1.76 18.26
CA LEU A 80 -20.73 0.42 18.57
C LEU A 80 -20.00 -0.20 19.77
N PHE A 81 -18.95 0.45 20.27
CA PHE A 81 -18.14 0.01 21.40
C PHE A 81 -18.30 0.89 22.64
N THR A 82 -18.83 2.12 22.51
CA THR A 82 -19.05 3.01 23.64
C THR A 82 -20.15 4.03 23.31
N GLU A 83 -20.95 4.38 24.31
CA GLU A 83 -21.94 5.47 24.26
C GLU A 83 -21.35 6.79 24.82
N ASP A 84 -20.12 6.76 25.35
CA ASP A 84 -19.45 7.94 25.91
C ASP A 84 -18.78 8.76 24.80
N ASP A 85 -19.51 9.75 24.29
CA ASP A 85 -19.03 10.70 23.28
C ASP A 85 -17.79 11.49 23.75
N HIS A 86 -17.69 11.78 25.05
CA HIS A 86 -16.54 12.51 25.59
C HIS A 86 -15.29 11.63 25.59
N TRP A 87 -15.43 10.34 25.94
CA TRP A 87 -14.34 9.37 25.79
C TRP A 87 -13.89 9.27 24.33
N LEU A 88 -14.82 9.19 23.36
CA LEU A 88 -14.49 9.13 21.93
C LEU A 88 -13.69 10.35 21.48
N GLN A 89 -14.12 11.56 21.85
CA GLN A 89 -13.41 12.79 21.50
C GLN A 89 -11.99 12.86 22.09
N GLN A 90 -11.77 12.29 23.28
CA GLN A 90 -10.46 12.30 23.92
C GLN A 90 -9.52 11.17 23.49
N ASN A 91 -10.08 10.05 23.00
CA ASN A 91 -9.33 8.82 22.78
C ASN A 91 -9.29 8.37 21.32
N SER A 92 -10.05 9.01 20.43
CA SER A 92 -9.98 8.75 19.00
C SER A 92 -9.74 10.01 18.19
N SER A 93 -9.00 9.85 17.08
CA SER A 93 -8.70 10.95 16.17
C SER A 93 -8.67 10.46 14.72
N VAL A 94 -9.04 11.35 13.81
CA VAL A 94 -8.87 11.19 12.36
C VAL A 94 -7.85 12.17 11.78
N GLU A 95 -7.21 12.96 12.63
CA GLU A 95 -6.27 14.00 12.25
C GLU A 95 -4.83 13.62 12.58
N ALA A 96 -3.97 13.64 11.57
CA ALA A 96 -2.57 13.28 11.74
C ALA A 96 -1.76 14.29 12.57
N ARG A 97 -2.31 15.47 12.86
CA ARG A 97 -1.68 16.48 13.73
C ARG A 97 -1.99 16.26 15.21
N GLU A 98 -3.11 15.60 15.50
CA GLU A 98 -3.63 15.41 16.85
C GLU A 98 -3.83 13.91 17.08
N LEU A 99 -2.74 13.19 17.37
CA LEU A 99 -2.82 11.74 17.61
C LEU A 99 -3.54 11.44 18.92
N ALA A 100 -4.32 10.36 18.93
CA ALA A 100 -5.03 9.85 20.09
C ALA A 100 -4.81 8.34 20.26
N ASN A 101 -5.35 7.75 21.34
CA ASN A 101 -5.20 6.32 21.63
C ASN A 101 -5.66 5.40 20.48
N ILE A 102 -6.66 5.81 19.70
CA ILE A 102 -7.04 5.19 18.43
C ILE A 102 -6.99 6.28 17.35
N THR A 103 -5.92 6.30 16.57
CA THR A 103 -5.81 7.23 15.45
C THR A 103 -6.13 6.50 14.14
N ILE A 104 -7.06 7.02 13.36
CA ILE A 104 -7.45 6.44 12.07
C ILE A 104 -6.99 7.39 10.98
N LEU A 105 -6.08 6.95 10.12
CA LEU A 105 -5.42 7.75 9.09
C LEU A 105 -5.64 7.12 7.71
N THR A 106 -5.50 7.93 6.66
CA THR A 106 -5.46 7.41 5.30
C THR A 106 -4.03 7.07 4.89
N TYR A 107 -3.83 6.14 3.96
CA TYR A 107 -2.46 5.86 3.45
C TYR A 107 -1.81 7.08 2.80
N GLN A 108 -2.61 7.99 2.22
CA GLN A 108 -2.08 9.21 1.59
C GLN A 108 -1.40 10.17 2.58
N ILE A 109 -1.65 10.04 3.90
CA ILE A 109 -0.94 10.85 4.89
C ILE A 109 0.52 10.44 5.04
N LEU A 110 0.81 9.14 4.81
CA LEU A 110 2.18 8.65 4.80
C LEU A 110 2.91 9.22 3.59
N SER A 111 2.20 9.42 2.49
CA SER A 111 2.71 10.18 1.36
C SER A 111 1.68 10.52 0.29
N THR A 112 1.77 11.73 -0.26
CA THR A 112 0.96 12.12 -1.41
C THR A 112 1.59 11.63 -2.73
N PRO A 113 0.78 11.27 -3.75
CA PRO A 113 1.30 10.77 -5.03
C PRO A 113 2.27 11.73 -5.75
N GLY A 114 2.12 13.05 -5.58
CA GLY A 114 3.02 14.03 -6.19
C GLY A 114 4.36 14.13 -5.45
N GLU A 115 4.33 14.21 -4.12
CA GLU A 115 5.54 14.21 -3.29
C GLU A 115 6.34 12.91 -3.48
N ASN A 116 5.67 11.77 -3.73
CA ASN A 116 6.32 10.51 -4.06
C ASN A 116 7.22 10.60 -5.28
N VAL A 117 6.74 11.20 -6.37
CA VAL A 117 7.49 11.27 -7.62
C VAL A 117 8.74 12.13 -7.42
N GLU A 118 8.58 13.33 -6.88
CA GLU A 118 9.70 14.24 -6.60
C GLU A 118 10.70 13.64 -5.60
N PHE A 119 10.20 12.93 -4.60
CA PHE A 119 11.04 12.31 -3.60
C PHE A 119 11.82 11.12 -4.17
N VAL A 120 11.18 10.25 -4.96
CA VAL A 120 11.81 9.13 -5.67
C VAL A 120 12.88 9.63 -6.65
N GLU A 121 12.59 10.69 -7.40
CA GLU A 121 13.55 11.32 -8.31
C GLU A 121 14.78 11.82 -7.55
N ARG A 122 14.59 12.56 -6.45
CA ARG A 122 15.71 13.03 -5.60
C ARG A 122 16.57 11.89 -5.07
N LEU A 123 15.96 10.80 -4.61
CA LEU A 123 16.69 9.65 -4.07
C LEU A 123 17.53 8.94 -5.12
N ALA A 124 16.92 8.65 -6.27
CA ALA A 124 17.61 8.01 -7.38
C ALA A 124 18.70 8.92 -7.96
N HIS A 125 18.47 10.24 -7.97
CA HIS A 125 19.46 11.24 -8.38
C HIS A 125 20.68 11.25 -7.46
N ARG A 126 20.48 11.31 -6.13
CA ARG A 126 21.57 11.25 -5.15
C ARG A 126 22.41 9.96 -5.31
N LYS A 127 21.76 8.81 -5.52
CA LYS A 127 22.49 7.57 -5.80
C LYS A 127 23.24 7.57 -7.12
N TRP A 128 22.73 8.27 -8.13
CA TRP A 128 23.46 8.44 -9.38
C TRP A 128 24.74 9.25 -9.18
N VAL A 129 24.65 10.35 -8.43
CA VAL A 129 25.81 11.15 -8.05
C VAL A 129 26.85 10.30 -7.32
N GLU A 130 26.44 9.56 -6.28
CA GLU A 130 27.33 8.66 -5.53
C GLU A 130 28.01 7.61 -6.44
N GLU A 131 27.26 6.96 -7.34
CA GLU A 131 27.82 5.96 -8.25
C GLU A 131 28.83 6.55 -9.26
N LEU A 132 28.58 7.77 -9.77
CA LEU A 132 29.50 8.44 -10.70
C LEU A 132 30.84 8.77 -10.03
N VAL A 133 30.80 9.25 -8.78
CA VAL A 133 31.99 9.54 -7.99
C VAL A 133 32.72 8.25 -7.62
N GLN A 134 32.02 7.26 -7.08
CA GLN A 134 32.62 5.99 -6.63
C GLN A 134 33.22 5.18 -7.78
N SER A 135 32.64 5.24 -8.97
CA SER A 135 33.19 4.57 -10.16
C SER A 135 34.35 5.34 -10.82
N GLY A 136 34.72 6.51 -10.30
CA GLY A 136 35.81 7.34 -10.83
C GLY A 136 35.49 7.99 -12.17
N GLN A 137 34.22 8.01 -12.60
CA GLN A 137 33.81 8.68 -13.84
C GLN A 137 33.89 10.20 -13.73
N VAL A 138 33.79 10.72 -12.52
CA VAL A 138 33.95 12.15 -12.19
C VAL A 138 34.76 12.29 -10.90
N ALA A 139 35.34 13.47 -10.69
CA ALA A 139 36.23 13.74 -9.56
C ALA A 139 35.48 13.98 -8.23
N ASP A 140 34.31 14.63 -8.30
CA ASP A 140 33.54 15.03 -7.14
C ASP A 140 32.03 15.10 -7.45
N GLU A 141 31.23 15.37 -6.42
CA GLU A 141 29.77 15.48 -6.53
C GLU A 141 29.35 16.62 -7.47
N ALA A 142 30.08 17.74 -7.49
CA ALA A 142 29.76 18.89 -8.34
C ALA A 142 29.92 18.54 -9.84
N ALA A 143 30.93 17.75 -10.19
CA ALA A 143 31.15 17.25 -11.53
C ALA A 143 30.10 16.19 -11.94
N ALA A 144 29.67 15.32 -11.02
CA ALA A 144 28.53 14.41 -11.24
C ALA A 144 27.26 15.18 -11.55
N GLU A 145 26.94 16.17 -10.72
CA GLU A 145 25.79 17.06 -10.86
C GLU A 145 25.77 17.80 -12.20
N ALA A 146 26.91 18.34 -12.64
CA ALA A 146 27.02 18.98 -13.95
C ALA A 146 26.75 17.99 -15.10
N ARG A 147 27.33 16.79 -15.02
CA ARG A 147 27.15 15.73 -16.02
C ARG A 147 25.71 15.25 -16.12
N ILE A 148 25.01 15.10 -15.00
CA ILE A 148 23.60 14.69 -15.01
C ILE A 148 22.74 15.78 -15.65
N ARG A 149 22.94 17.05 -15.30
CA ARG A 149 22.22 18.19 -15.91
C ARG A 149 22.44 18.29 -17.43
N GLU A 150 23.67 18.06 -17.89
CA GLU A 150 23.96 18.00 -19.33
C GLU A 150 23.16 16.89 -20.01
N LEU A 151 23.11 15.70 -19.41
CA LEU A 151 22.35 14.57 -19.95
C LEU A 151 20.83 14.82 -19.91
N GLU A 152 20.30 15.43 -18.87
CA GLU A 152 18.89 15.82 -18.78
C GLU A 152 18.50 16.80 -19.89
N THR A 153 19.39 17.74 -20.22
CA THR A 153 19.16 18.73 -21.28
C THR A 153 19.29 18.10 -22.67
N ALA A 154 20.32 17.28 -22.89
CA ALA A 154 20.62 16.68 -24.18
C ALA A 154 19.69 15.50 -24.53
N ASN A 155 19.34 14.67 -23.53
CA ASN A 155 18.47 13.52 -23.70
C ASN A 155 17.62 13.24 -22.43
N PRO A 156 16.50 13.96 -22.26
CA PRO A 156 15.62 13.81 -21.11
C PRO A 156 15.10 12.38 -20.91
N SER A 157 14.89 11.63 -22.00
CA SER A 157 14.36 10.27 -21.92
C SER A 157 15.38 9.28 -21.34
N ALA A 158 16.66 9.43 -21.70
CA ALA A 158 17.74 8.63 -21.13
C ALA A 158 17.94 8.94 -19.64
N ALA A 159 17.90 10.21 -19.24
CA ALA A 159 18.01 10.60 -17.83
C ALA A 159 16.89 9.97 -16.98
N ARG A 160 15.63 10.03 -17.44
CA ARG A 160 14.49 9.38 -16.75
C ARG A 160 14.65 7.86 -16.65
N ALA A 161 15.23 7.22 -17.66
CA ALA A 161 15.49 5.78 -17.63
C ALA A 161 16.54 5.41 -16.58
N GLU A 162 17.61 6.21 -16.46
CA GLU A 162 18.68 6.04 -15.45
C GLU A 162 18.15 6.22 -14.01
N ILE A 163 17.30 7.24 -13.79
CA ILE A 163 16.59 7.46 -12.52
C ILE A 163 15.71 6.25 -12.18
N SER A 164 14.88 5.81 -13.14
CA SER A 164 13.98 4.66 -12.95
C SER A 164 14.72 3.37 -12.60
N LYS A 165 15.89 3.15 -13.21
CA LYS A 165 16.73 1.96 -12.97
C LYS A 165 17.29 1.95 -11.55
N ARG A 166 17.82 3.08 -11.08
CA ARG A 166 18.37 3.21 -9.72
C ARG A 166 17.30 3.09 -8.65
N TYR A 167 16.13 3.70 -8.87
CA TYR A 167 15.00 3.53 -7.99
C TYR A 167 14.63 2.06 -7.80
N ARG A 168 14.52 1.28 -8.88
CA ARG A 168 14.22 -0.16 -8.78
C ARG A 168 15.27 -0.92 -7.96
N ARG A 169 16.55 -0.56 -8.12
CA ARG A 169 17.66 -1.18 -7.37
C ARG A 169 17.60 -0.85 -5.88
N LEU A 170 17.33 0.42 -5.55
CA LEU A 170 17.14 0.86 -4.17
C LEU A 170 15.95 0.17 -3.51
N LYS A 171 14.79 0.18 -4.17
CA LYS A 171 13.59 -0.54 -3.75
C LYS A 171 13.91 -1.99 -3.43
N ARG A 172 14.61 -2.69 -4.33
CA ARG A 172 14.96 -4.10 -4.13
C ARG A 172 15.88 -4.28 -2.92
N THR A 173 16.92 -3.47 -2.81
CA THR A 173 17.87 -3.53 -1.68
C THR A 173 17.16 -3.32 -0.36
N PHE A 174 16.27 -2.32 -0.28
CA PHE A 174 15.43 -2.07 0.89
C PHE A 174 14.54 -3.27 1.25
N LEU A 175 13.97 -3.93 0.24
CA LEU A 175 13.11 -5.08 0.47
C LEU A 175 13.90 -6.30 0.98
N GLU A 176 15.06 -6.55 0.39
CA GLU A 176 15.90 -7.71 0.68
C GLU A 176 16.75 -7.56 1.94
N ASP A 177 17.14 -6.33 2.33
CA ASP A 177 18.01 -6.05 3.46
C ASP A 177 17.21 -5.51 4.67
N PRO A 178 17.02 -6.32 5.74
CA PRO A 178 16.33 -5.88 6.95
C PRO A 178 17.02 -4.78 7.74
N GLU A 179 18.35 -4.66 7.61
CA GLU A 179 19.18 -3.72 8.37
C GLU A 179 19.31 -2.36 7.67
N PHE A 180 18.82 -2.25 6.43
CA PHE A 180 18.91 -1.03 5.65
C PHE A 180 18.14 0.12 6.33
N ASP A 181 18.80 1.26 6.53
CA ASP A 181 18.14 2.44 7.12
C ASP A 181 17.29 3.17 6.07
N GLY A 182 15.98 2.90 6.10
CA GLY A 182 14.99 3.56 5.27
C GLY A 182 14.69 5.01 5.63
N ARG A 183 15.03 5.50 6.82
CA ARG A 183 14.62 6.84 7.29
C ARG A 183 15.15 7.97 6.40
N GLN A 184 16.39 7.85 5.95
CA GLN A 184 17.01 8.81 5.01
C GLN A 184 16.30 8.86 3.62
N PHE A 185 15.39 7.90 3.40
CA PHE A 185 14.54 7.70 2.24
C PHE A 185 13.06 7.90 2.58
N LEU A 186 12.74 8.68 3.61
CA LEU A 186 11.36 9.11 3.89
C LEU A 186 11.23 10.64 3.78
N HIS A 187 10.05 11.09 3.36
CA HIS A 187 9.72 12.51 3.42
C HIS A 187 9.69 12.99 4.89
N PRO A 188 10.14 14.23 5.22
CA PRO A 188 10.17 14.71 6.60
C PRO A 188 8.84 14.60 7.35
N ASN A 189 7.70 14.84 6.67
CA ASN A 189 6.38 14.67 7.27
C ASN A 189 6.08 13.22 7.67
N ALA A 190 6.56 12.25 6.88
CA ALA A 190 6.39 10.83 7.21
C ALA A 190 7.26 10.45 8.41
N VAL A 191 8.51 10.95 8.45
CA VAL A 191 9.41 10.76 9.60
C VAL A 191 8.81 11.34 10.87
N ASP A 192 8.31 12.58 10.83
CA ASP A 192 7.65 13.23 11.96
C ASP A 192 6.41 12.45 12.45
N LEU A 193 5.58 11.96 11.52
CA LEU A 193 4.43 11.13 11.89
C LEU A 193 4.87 9.82 12.54
N ILE A 194 5.90 9.15 12.00
CA ILE A 194 6.46 7.93 12.59
C ILE A 194 6.98 8.21 14.00
N ASP A 195 7.80 9.25 14.18
CA ASP A 195 8.37 9.61 15.48
C ASP A 195 7.27 9.89 16.51
N ARG A 196 6.17 10.55 16.11
CA ARG A 196 5.02 10.79 16.99
C ARG A 196 4.23 9.52 17.31
N LEU A 197 4.06 8.60 16.37
CA LEU A 197 3.45 7.29 16.61
C LEU A 197 4.31 6.42 17.53
N VAL A 198 5.64 6.47 17.38
CA VAL A 198 6.60 5.79 18.26
C VAL A 198 6.57 6.40 19.66
N ALA A 199 6.53 7.73 19.77
CA ALA A 199 6.42 8.41 21.06
C ALA A 199 5.11 8.10 21.80
N LEU A 200 4.03 7.83 21.06
CA LEU A 200 2.76 7.37 21.61
C LEU A 200 2.79 5.90 22.06
N ASP A 201 3.87 5.17 21.79
CA ASP A 201 4.02 3.74 22.09
C ASP A 201 2.90 2.90 21.44
N VAL A 202 2.64 3.16 20.16
CA VAL A 202 1.65 2.40 19.37
C VAL A 202 1.98 0.91 19.41
N GLY A 203 1.05 0.14 19.96
CA GLY A 203 1.15 -1.32 20.10
C GLY A 203 0.35 -2.08 19.06
N VAL A 204 -0.51 -1.42 18.27
CA VAL A 204 -1.29 -2.05 17.20
C VAL A 204 -1.29 -1.19 15.94
N VAL A 205 -0.93 -1.78 14.81
CA VAL A 205 -1.07 -1.18 13.47
C VAL A 205 -2.09 -2.00 12.69
N VAL A 206 -3.19 -1.37 12.28
CA VAL A 206 -4.20 -2.01 11.43
C VAL A 206 -4.08 -1.48 10.01
N LEU A 207 -3.95 -2.37 9.04
CA LEU A 207 -3.87 -2.05 7.61
C LEU A 207 -5.17 -2.50 6.94
N ASP A 208 -6.11 -1.57 6.75
CA ASP A 208 -7.39 -1.85 6.09
C ASP A 208 -7.25 -1.76 4.56
N GLU A 209 -7.97 -2.64 3.87
CA GLU A 209 -7.82 -2.91 2.44
C GLU A 209 -6.35 -3.02 2.01
N CYS A 210 -5.58 -3.81 2.78
CA CYS A 210 -4.14 -3.93 2.62
C CYS A 210 -3.70 -4.46 1.24
N HIS A 211 -4.61 -5.05 0.46
CA HIS A 211 -4.34 -5.45 -0.93
C HIS A 211 -4.12 -4.26 -1.88
N HIS A 212 -4.52 -3.05 -1.48
CA HIS A 212 -4.23 -1.81 -2.20
C HIS A 212 -2.91 -1.14 -1.79
N LEU A 213 -2.12 -1.77 -0.91
CA LEU A 213 -0.84 -1.22 -0.49
C LEU A 213 0.10 -1.07 -1.69
N LEU A 214 0.18 0.15 -2.20
CA LEU A 214 1.15 0.51 -3.22
C LEU A 214 2.57 0.31 -2.68
N ASP A 215 3.48 0.03 -3.62
CA ASP A 215 4.90 -0.18 -3.38
C ASP A 215 5.52 0.81 -2.40
N TYR A 216 5.15 2.09 -2.50
CA TYR A 216 5.74 3.14 -1.69
C TYR A 216 5.22 3.19 -0.25
N TRP A 217 3.91 2.99 -0.05
CA TRP A 217 3.35 2.93 1.31
C TRP A 217 3.90 1.75 2.09
N ALA A 218 4.12 0.63 1.40
CA ALA A 218 4.73 -0.54 2.00
C ALA A 218 6.11 -0.23 2.63
N PHE A 219 6.91 0.64 2.00
CA PHE A 219 8.20 1.05 2.57
C PHE A 219 8.05 1.85 3.86
N ILE A 220 7.18 2.86 3.86
CA ILE A 220 6.97 3.71 5.03
C ILE A 220 6.42 2.89 6.19
N LEU A 221 5.46 2.01 5.90
CA LEU A 221 4.88 1.12 6.89
C LEU A 221 5.91 0.15 7.46
N ARG A 222 6.83 -0.38 6.64
CA ARG A 222 7.91 -1.24 7.12
C ARG A 222 8.82 -0.49 8.10
N GLU A 223 9.20 0.75 7.79
CA GLU A 223 10.00 1.59 8.68
C GLU A 223 9.26 1.88 9.99
N LEU A 224 7.99 2.29 9.91
CA LEU A 224 7.14 2.48 11.09
C LEU A 224 7.09 1.22 11.97
N ILE A 225 6.81 0.05 11.38
CA ILE A 225 6.69 -1.22 12.10
C ILE A 225 8.02 -1.61 12.75
N ARG A 226 9.15 -1.35 12.08
CA ARG A 226 10.49 -1.64 12.60
C ARG A 226 10.82 -0.83 13.86
N GLU A 227 10.35 0.40 13.92
CA GLU A 227 10.64 1.31 15.05
C GLU A 227 9.71 1.14 16.24
N LEU A 228 8.49 0.65 16.00
CA LEU A 228 7.54 0.36 17.05
C LEU A 228 7.94 -0.89 17.85
N ARG A 229 7.96 -0.75 19.18
CA ARG A 229 8.33 -1.84 20.09
C ARG A 229 7.12 -2.70 20.43
N ASP A 230 7.25 -4.01 20.22
CA ASP A 230 6.22 -5.00 20.58
C ASP A 230 4.86 -4.69 19.93
N VAL A 231 4.91 -4.28 18.65
CA VAL A 231 3.75 -3.95 17.83
C VAL A 231 3.11 -5.19 17.23
N HIS A 232 1.78 -5.21 17.19
CA HIS A 232 1.00 -6.18 16.44
C HIS A 232 0.45 -5.54 15.17
N VAL A 233 0.70 -6.16 14.02
CA VAL A 233 0.23 -5.72 12.71
C VAL A 233 -0.97 -6.56 12.31
N VAL A 234 -2.09 -5.93 12.00
CA VAL A 234 -3.32 -6.60 11.57
C VAL A 234 -3.67 -6.15 10.15
N GLY A 235 -3.51 -7.04 9.18
CA GLY A 235 -3.95 -6.83 7.80
C GLY A 235 -5.40 -7.25 7.64
N LEU A 236 -6.24 -6.35 7.12
CA LEU A 236 -7.66 -6.60 6.85
C LEU A 236 -7.92 -6.41 5.37
N THR A 237 -8.44 -7.44 4.69
CA THR A 237 -8.79 -7.32 3.28
C THR A 237 -9.99 -8.19 2.89
N ALA A 238 -10.69 -7.82 1.82
CA ALA A 238 -11.67 -8.70 1.16
C ALA A 238 -11.05 -9.64 0.13
N THR A 239 -9.93 -9.23 -0.46
CA THR A 239 -9.30 -9.88 -1.61
C THR A 239 -7.80 -9.89 -1.45
N LEU A 240 -7.14 -10.89 -2.03
CA LEU A 240 -5.68 -10.94 -2.08
C LEU A 240 -5.17 -10.25 -3.36
N PRO A 241 -3.95 -9.70 -3.34
CA PRO A 241 -3.31 -9.19 -4.55
C PRO A 241 -3.13 -10.31 -5.58
N ASP A 242 -3.17 -9.94 -6.87
CA ASP A 242 -2.97 -10.87 -7.97
C ASP A 242 -1.54 -11.45 -7.92
N PRO A 243 -1.36 -12.78 -7.77
CA PRO A 243 -0.03 -13.40 -7.72
C PRO A 243 0.81 -13.16 -8.99
N SER A 244 0.17 -12.88 -10.13
CA SER A 244 0.88 -12.56 -11.38
C SER A 244 1.59 -11.22 -11.32
N ASN A 245 1.16 -10.31 -10.43
CA ASN A 245 1.87 -9.07 -10.15
C ASN A 245 2.89 -9.28 -9.02
N GLN A 246 3.97 -9.97 -9.37
CA GLN A 246 4.99 -10.46 -8.44
C GLN A 246 5.52 -9.38 -7.47
N ARG A 247 5.62 -8.12 -7.91
CA ARG A 247 6.15 -7.02 -7.09
C ARG A 247 5.19 -6.56 -5.99
N GLU A 248 3.92 -6.40 -6.30
CA GLU A 248 2.89 -6.02 -5.32
C GLU A 248 2.71 -7.15 -4.31
N TYR A 249 2.74 -8.40 -4.79
CA TYR A 249 2.63 -9.59 -3.96
C TYR A 249 3.80 -9.77 -2.98
N GLU A 250 5.04 -9.56 -3.41
CA GLU A 250 6.24 -9.66 -2.54
C GLU A 250 6.23 -8.60 -1.43
N ASN A 251 5.91 -7.34 -1.77
CA ASN A 251 5.79 -6.24 -0.82
C ASN A 251 4.73 -6.52 0.24
N TYR A 252 3.55 -6.94 -0.22
CA TYR A 252 2.43 -7.31 0.61
C TYR A 252 2.77 -8.45 1.58
N ASN A 253 3.36 -9.54 1.07
CA ASN A 253 3.70 -10.71 1.87
C ASN A 253 4.83 -10.41 2.88
N SER A 254 5.74 -9.49 2.57
CA SER A 254 6.81 -9.09 3.51
C SER A 254 6.29 -8.36 4.75
N LEU A 255 5.15 -7.66 4.64
CA LEU A 255 4.55 -6.88 5.72
C LEU A 255 3.58 -7.67 6.59
N LEU A 256 2.80 -8.55 5.96
CA LEU A 256 1.67 -9.24 6.60
C LEU A 256 1.89 -10.75 6.74
N GLY A 257 2.82 -11.33 6.00
CA GLY A 257 3.01 -12.77 5.93
C GLY A 257 1.85 -13.50 5.25
N ALA A 258 1.81 -14.81 5.48
CA ALA A 258 0.76 -15.69 4.98
C ALA A 258 -0.61 -15.31 5.55
N VAL A 259 -1.68 -15.69 4.86
CA VAL A 259 -3.04 -15.50 5.37
C VAL A 259 -3.27 -16.41 6.58
N ASP A 260 -3.53 -15.81 7.75
CA ASP A 260 -3.82 -16.55 8.99
C ASP A 260 -5.27 -17.01 9.06
N PHE A 261 -6.17 -16.23 8.47
CA PHE A 261 -7.59 -16.54 8.47
C PHE A 261 -8.27 -16.06 7.20
N GLU A 262 -9.00 -16.96 6.56
CA GLU A 262 -9.89 -16.65 5.46
C GLU A 262 -11.32 -17.05 5.84
N VAL A 263 -12.26 -16.09 5.77
CA VAL A 263 -13.69 -16.35 5.97
C VAL A 263 -14.33 -16.66 4.61
N PRO A 264 -14.77 -17.90 4.33
CA PRO A 264 -15.39 -18.21 3.05
C PRO A 264 -16.75 -17.53 2.92
N THR A 265 -16.98 -16.76 1.85
CA THR A 265 -18.27 -16.12 1.57
C THR A 265 -19.47 -17.07 1.67
N PRO A 266 -19.43 -18.32 1.13
CA PRO A 266 -20.55 -19.25 1.27
C PRO A 266 -20.90 -19.59 2.72
N ALA A 267 -19.92 -19.63 3.62
CA ALA A 267 -20.15 -19.90 5.03
C ALA A 267 -20.91 -18.74 5.69
N VAL A 268 -20.52 -17.49 5.40
CA VAL A 268 -21.18 -16.29 5.92
C VAL A 268 -22.63 -16.17 5.43
N VAL A 269 -22.88 -16.50 4.16
CA VAL A 269 -24.23 -16.55 3.58
C VAL A 269 -25.07 -17.65 4.24
N LYS A 270 -24.52 -18.85 4.39
CA LYS A 270 -25.21 -19.98 5.03
C LYS A 270 -25.61 -19.68 6.48
N GLU A 271 -24.79 -18.92 7.20
CA GLU A 271 -25.08 -18.48 8.57
C GLU A 271 -26.05 -17.30 8.66
N GLY A 272 -26.54 -16.77 7.53
CA GLY A 272 -27.47 -15.63 7.49
C GLY A 272 -26.82 -14.28 7.80
N ASN A 273 -25.48 -14.22 7.85
CA ASN A 273 -24.71 -13.03 8.18
C ASN A 273 -24.37 -12.16 6.97
N LEU A 274 -24.61 -12.67 5.77
CA LEU A 274 -24.48 -11.97 4.49
C LEU A 274 -25.69 -12.34 3.62
N ALA A 275 -26.22 -11.36 2.89
CA ALA A 275 -27.34 -11.61 1.98
C ALA A 275 -26.91 -12.61 0.88
N PRO A 276 -27.73 -13.62 0.56
CA PRO A 276 -27.47 -14.48 -0.58
C PRO A 276 -27.51 -13.65 -1.85
N TYR A 277 -26.53 -13.85 -2.74
CA TYR A 277 -26.44 -13.17 -4.02
C TYR A 277 -26.27 -14.18 -5.15
N ARG A 278 -26.62 -13.75 -6.35
CA ARG A 278 -26.41 -14.50 -7.59
C ARG A 278 -25.91 -13.53 -8.63
N ASP A 279 -24.70 -13.77 -9.12
CA ASP A 279 -24.15 -12.99 -10.22
C ASP A 279 -24.91 -13.36 -11.50
N LEU A 280 -25.55 -12.36 -12.09
CA LEU A 280 -26.23 -12.46 -13.37
C LEU A 280 -25.43 -11.69 -14.40
N VAL A 281 -25.03 -12.38 -15.47
CA VAL A 281 -24.34 -11.74 -16.59
C VAL A 281 -25.39 -11.36 -17.63
N PHE A 282 -25.54 -10.07 -17.89
CA PHE A 282 -26.39 -9.56 -18.96
C PHE A 282 -25.52 -9.10 -20.12
N PHE A 283 -25.55 -9.87 -21.22
CA PHE A 283 -24.80 -9.53 -22.42
C PHE A 283 -25.55 -8.45 -23.21
N CYS A 284 -24.95 -7.27 -23.32
CA CYS A 284 -25.43 -6.21 -24.18
C CYS A 284 -24.72 -6.28 -25.54
N GLN A 285 -25.49 -6.21 -26.63
CA GLN A 285 -24.90 -5.90 -27.93
C GLN A 285 -24.78 -4.37 -28.05
N PRO A 286 -23.62 -3.83 -28.50
CA PRO A 286 -23.50 -2.40 -28.73
C PRO A 286 -24.51 -1.97 -29.79
N THR A 287 -25.08 -0.78 -29.61
CA THR A 287 -25.96 -0.16 -30.60
C THR A 287 -25.21 0.08 -31.92
N ARG A 288 -25.93 0.29 -33.03
CA ARG A 288 -25.31 0.64 -34.32
C ARG A 288 -24.38 1.85 -34.23
N ARG A 289 -24.73 2.83 -33.38
CA ARG A 289 -23.93 4.04 -33.15
C ARG A 289 -22.63 3.71 -32.39
N GLU A 290 -22.71 2.89 -31.34
CA GLU A 290 -21.54 2.45 -30.59
C GLU A 290 -20.63 1.55 -31.43
N LEU A 291 -21.19 0.64 -32.24
CA LEU A 291 -20.41 -0.17 -33.17
C LEU A 291 -19.65 0.70 -34.19
N ALA A 292 -20.30 1.72 -34.74
CA ALA A 292 -19.64 2.66 -35.66
C ALA A 292 -18.53 3.46 -34.95
N TYR A 293 -18.75 3.88 -33.70
CA TYR A 293 -17.75 4.55 -32.88
C TYR A 293 -16.54 3.65 -32.57
N LEU A 294 -16.79 2.41 -32.12
CA LEU A 294 -15.75 1.42 -31.84
C LEU A 294 -14.93 1.09 -33.10
N LYS A 295 -15.61 0.94 -34.25
CA LYS A 295 -14.94 0.75 -35.53
C LYS A 295 -14.08 1.96 -35.89
N GLY A 296 -14.57 3.18 -35.68
CA GLY A 296 -13.81 4.41 -35.89
C GLY A 296 -12.54 4.49 -35.02
N ILE A 297 -12.60 4.06 -33.74
CA ILE A 297 -11.41 3.96 -32.89
C ILE A 297 -10.41 2.96 -33.48
N GLN A 298 -10.88 1.77 -33.89
CA GLN A 298 -10.03 0.75 -34.48
C GLN A 298 -9.36 1.24 -35.77
N ASP A 299 -10.12 1.93 -36.62
CA ASP A 299 -9.63 2.51 -37.87
C ASP A 299 -8.55 3.58 -37.59
N HIS A 300 -8.78 4.49 -36.63
CA HIS A 300 -7.79 5.48 -36.22
C HIS A 300 -6.54 4.86 -35.61
N PHE A 301 -6.69 3.86 -34.73
CA PHE A 301 -5.56 3.14 -34.14
C PHE A 301 -4.73 2.46 -35.22
N THR A 302 -5.39 1.75 -36.14
CA THR A 302 -4.72 1.07 -37.26
C THR A 302 -3.99 2.06 -38.16
N ALA A 303 -4.60 3.21 -38.47
CA ALA A 303 -3.97 4.27 -39.23
C ALA A 303 -2.74 4.84 -38.52
N ALA A 304 -2.82 5.12 -37.21
CA ALA A 304 -1.70 5.62 -36.42
C ALA A 304 -0.55 4.60 -36.34
N VAL A 305 -0.85 3.32 -36.09
CA VAL A 305 0.16 2.25 -36.10
C VAL A 305 0.82 2.15 -37.46
N THR A 306 0.05 2.19 -38.54
CA THR A 306 0.59 2.13 -39.92
C THR A 306 1.52 3.31 -40.20
N GLN A 307 1.11 4.51 -39.80
CA GLN A 307 1.91 5.72 -39.96
C GLN A 307 3.23 5.63 -39.18
N VAL A 308 3.19 5.23 -37.91
CA VAL A 308 4.40 5.06 -37.08
C VAL A 308 5.30 3.97 -37.66
N ALA A 309 4.76 2.82 -38.04
CA ALA A 309 5.50 1.71 -38.63
C ALA A 309 6.14 2.04 -40.00
N ALA A 310 5.59 3.02 -40.71
CA ALA A 310 6.16 3.53 -41.95
C ALA A 310 7.34 4.49 -41.75
N THR A 311 7.53 5.04 -40.54
CA THR A 311 8.64 5.97 -40.29
C THR A 311 10.00 5.26 -40.32
N PRO A 312 11.03 5.85 -40.96
CA PRO A 312 12.39 5.29 -40.94
C PRO A 312 12.90 5.08 -39.51
N LEU A 313 12.65 6.06 -38.63
CA LEU A 313 13.03 6.04 -37.22
C LEU A 313 12.52 4.78 -36.47
N PHE A 314 11.25 4.41 -36.68
CA PHE A 314 10.69 3.21 -36.06
C PHE A 314 11.28 1.93 -36.66
N ARG A 315 11.49 1.89 -37.98
CA ARG A 315 12.09 0.74 -38.66
C ARG A 315 13.53 0.51 -38.21
N ASP A 316 14.32 1.57 -38.11
CA ASP A 316 15.70 1.52 -37.66
C ASP A 316 15.77 1.09 -36.19
N TRP A 317 14.88 1.60 -35.34
CA TRP A 317 14.73 1.14 -33.96
C TRP A 317 14.38 -0.35 -33.88
N LEU A 318 13.43 -0.81 -34.70
CA LEU A 318 12.96 -2.20 -34.71
C LEU A 318 14.07 -3.15 -35.18
N LEU A 319 14.84 -2.76 -36.21
CA LEU A 319 16.04 -3.47 -36.66
C LEU A 319 17.13 -3.46 -35.59
N ALA A 320 17.31 -2.38 -34.83
CA ALA A 320 18.28 -2.33 -33.74
C ALA A 320 17.88 -3.22 -32.54
N GLN A 321 16.58 -3.35 -32.25
CA GLN A 321 16.08 -4.16 -31.14
C GLN A 321 15.99 -5.66 -31.47
N PHE A 322 15.66 -6.02 -32.71
CA PHE A 322 15.35 -7.41 -33.10
C PHE A 322 16.17 -7.93 -34.28
N GLY A 323 16.95 -7.08 -34.96
CA GLY A 323 17.65 -7.40 -36.20
C GLY A 323 19.00 -8.12 -36.05
N THR A 324 19.39 -8.57 -34.86
CA THR A 324 20.60 -9.41 -34.67
C THR A 324 20.26 -10.89 -34.51
N GLY A 325 19.31 -11.39 -35.30
CA GLY A 325 19.13 -12.82 -35.56
C GLY A 325 19.36 -13.08 -37.04
N ARG A 326 20.51 -13.66 -37.41
CA ARG A 326 20.69 -14.29 -38.72
C ARG A 326 19.57 -15.31 -38.92
N ALA A 327 18.61 -15.00 -39.77
CA ALA A 327 17.73 -16.00 -40.35
C ALA A 327 18.44 -16.52 -41.61
N ASP A 328 19.26 -17.57 -41.44
CA ASP A 328 19.63 -18.45 -42.54
C ASP A 328 18.39 -19.33 -42.79
N PHE A 329 17.66 -19.04 -43.88
CA PHE A 329 16.67 -19.94 -44.48
C PHE A 329 17.22 -20.46 -45.81
#